data_AF-A0A1S3DL11-F1
#
_entry.id   AF-A0A1S3DL11-F1
#
_cell.length_a   1.000
_cell.length_b   1.000
_cell.length_c   1.000
_cell.angle_alpha   90.00
_cell.angle_beta   90.00
_cell.angle_gamma   90.00
#
_symmetry.space_group_name_H-M   'P 1'
#
loop_
_entity.id
_entity.type
_entity.pdbx_description
1 polymer ?
#
loop_
_entity_poly.entity_id
_entity_poly.type
_entity_poly.pdbx_seq_one_letter_code
_entity_poly.pdbx_strand_id
1 'polypeptide(L)'
;MFSDMRDTNEYVYLYYKSIEKLRAHYDFLQSLRSTPAMYVCAVSEVIRRRAFSQAYLVWANDLSCQLLAITSEEVSRRKKFQEQFEGHFLDKLFPGLDEFPPTYATQAPESFDSNNTSKIGAQQNTCLNLMDIKGSRDGIKIRLECFRDGSNDNRNNFVKEITESLKRSHRAEMDNLRSRYKLMTCSNMERSPSDTSLEKIETNHELIVAQLRENFEVEKEKLLAEERQKWSEKLEADLKQYKVKTDAEKQVWYNESMRQTLSEHSAQLEAYRKREEALVSEVQRFESRLRHNPNEDLLRRIETLEREKAELEADLRGSFSHSEALSTSSVSIYEAASSPLHRRAAEMRERVGRVVSAGGGLRLSVTTCRPGDIVLVLWNDLRRYFYIHSATDQLYLLHPDCVPVTYHESLKEYGFVAEVIASEYCRVKKERNRYRVPVNSKFYRVQVSPISKEVLLNVRPV
;
A
#
# COMPACT_ATOMS: atom_id res chain seq x y z
N MET A 1 -47.52 -43.03 47.73
CA MET A 1 -46.47 -42.20 48.37
C MET A 1 -45.06 -42.57 47.94
N PHE A 2 -44.45 -43.69 48.34
CA PHE A 2 -43.07 -44.00 47.93
C PHE A 2 -42.90 -44.32 46.43
N SER A 3 -43.93 -44.86 45.76
CA SER A 3 -43.91 -45.09 44.31
C SER A 3 -44.06 -43.78 43.51
N ASP A 4 -45.05 -42.94 43.87
CA ASP A 4 -45.25 -41.63 43.24
C ASP A 4 -44.03 -40.70 43.38
N MET A 5 -43.32 -40.78 44.52
CA MET A 5 -42.09 -40.01 44.75
C MET A 5 -40.92 -40.51 43.89
N ARG A 6 -40.91 -41.79 43.52
CA ARG A 6 -39.88 -42.38 42.66
C ARG A 6 -40.12 -42.01 41.19
N ASP A 7 -41.37 -42.05 40.75
CA ASP A 7 -41.77 -41.66 39.40
C ASP A 7 -41.55 -40.15 39.17
N THR A 8 -41.93 -39.30 40.13
CA THR A 8 -41.67 -37.85 40.06
C THR A 8 -40.17 -37.53 40.02
N ASN A 9 -39.33 -38.27 40.75
CA ASN A 9 -37.88 -38.09 40.72
C ASN A 9 -37.28 -38.49 39.36
N GLU A 10 -37.82 -39.52 38.71
CA GLU A 10 -37.42 -39.92 37.36
C GLU A 10 -37.79 -38.87 36.31
N TYR A 11 -39.01 -38.29 36.40
CA TYR A 11 -39.40 -37.16 35.53
C TYR A 11 -38.52 -35.94 35.75
N VAL A 12 -38.24 -35.56 37.00
CA VAL A 12 -37.35 -34.43 37.32
C VAL A 12 -35.94 -34.66 36.75
N TYR A 13 -35.41 -35.88 36.85
CA TYR A 13 -34.11 -36.23 36.27
C TYR A 13 -34.12 -36.16 34.73
N LEU A 14 -35.18 -36.62 34.08
CA LEU A 14 -35.35 -36.52 32.62
C LEU A 14 -35.43 -35.06 32.16
N TYR A 15 -36.18 -34.22 32.88
CA TYR A 15 -36.26 -32.78 32.61
C TYR A 15 -34.90 -32.10 32.80
N TYR A 16 -34.19 -32.41 33.89
CA TYR A 16 -32.84 -31.90 34.12
C TYR A 16 -31.89 -32.24 32.96
N LYS A 17 -31.86 -33.50 32.53
CA LYS A 17 -31.06 -33.93 31.35
C LYS A 17 -31.49 -33.24 30.06
N SER A 18 -32.78 -32.97 29.87
CA SER A 18 -33.29 -32.27 28.69
C SER A 18 -32.82 -30.80 28.66
N ILE A 19 -32.81 -30.15 29.83
CA ILE A 19 -32.34 -28.77 30.00
C ILE A 19 -30.83 -28.67 29.78
N GLU A 20 -30.04 -29.64 30.27
CA GLU A 20 -28.59 -29.69 29.99
C GLU A 20 -28.29 -29.82 28.49
N LYS A 21 -29.01 -30.69 27.78
CA LYS A 21 -28.88 -30.81 26.32
C LYS A 21 -29.26 -29.52 25.60
N LEU A 22 -30.36 -28.88 26.02
CA LEU A 22 -30.81 -27.62 25.44
C LEU A 22 -29.79 -26.50 25.66
N ARG A 23 -29.17 -26.45 26.86
CA ARG A 23 -28.09 -25.51 27.17
C ARG A 23 -26.87 -25.73 26.28
N ALA A 24 -26.43 -26.98 26.10
CA ALA A 24 -25.33 -27.30 25.20
C ALA A 24 -25.63 -26.90 23.74
N HIS A 25 -26.87 -27.10 23.27
CA HIS A 25 -27.29 -26.65 21.95
C HIS A 25 -27.31 -25.12 21.83
N TYR A 26 -27.75 -24.41 22.87
CA TYR A 26 -27.73 -22.95 22.90
C TYR A 26 -26.29 -22.41 22.85
N ASP A 27 -25.38 -22.98 23.66
CA ASP A 27 -23.97 -22.58 23.66
C ASP A 27 -23.32 -22.83 22.29
N PHE A 28 -23.65 -23.93 21.63
CA PHE A 28 -23.21 -24.20 20.26
C PHE A 28 -23.77 -23.19 19.24
N LEU A 29 -25.06 -22.86 19.31
CA LEU A 29 -25.67 -21.87 18.41
C LEU A 29 -25.09 -20.47 18.62
N GLN A 30 -24.78 -20.11 19.86
CA GLN A 30 -24.11 -18.85 20.18
C GLN A 30 -22.68 -18.81 19.60
N SER A 31 -21.94 -19.91 19.70
CA SER A 31 -20.63 -20.08 19.06
C SER A 31 -20.72 -20.02 17.53
N LEU A 32 -21.70 -20.69 16.94
CA LEU A 32 -21.93 -20.68 15.49
C LEU A 32 -22.26 -19.28 14.97
N ARG A 33 -23.02 -18.48 15.74
CA ARG A 33 -23.35 -17.10 15.39
C ARG A 33 -22.12 -16.18 15.36
N SER A 34 -21.14 -16.37 16.25
CA SER A 34 -19.93 -15.55 16.29
C SER A 34 -18.81 -16.07 15.39
N THR A 35 -18.88 -17.33 14.95
CA THR A 35 -17.85 -18.00 14.14
C THR A 35 -17.52 -17.27 12.83
N PRO A 36 -18.47 -16.79 12.01
CA PRO A 36 -18.14 -16.10 10.75
C PRO A 36 -17.33 -14.81 10.97
N ALA A 37 -17.67 -14.02 11.99
CA ALA A 37 -16.94 -12.80 12.33
C ALA A 37 -15.52 -13.14 12.83
N MET A 38 -15.41 -14.14 13.72
CA MET A 38 -14.11 -14.61 14.21
C MET A 38 -13.22 -15.19 13.10
N TYR A 39 -13.82 -15.89 12.13
CA TYR A 39 -13.12 -16.41 10.97
C TYR A 39 -12.55 -15.28 10.11
N VAL A 40 -13.35 -14.25 9.81
CA VAL A 40 -12.88 -13.08 9.06
C VAL A 40 -11.74 -12.36 9.81
N CYS A 41 -11.87 -12.16 11.13
CA CYS A 41 -10.79 -11.59 11.95
C CYS A 41 -9.51 -12.44 11.88
N ALA A 42 -9.63 -13.77 11.99
CA ALA A 42 -8.48 -14.68 11.90
C ALA A 42 -7.81 -14.63 10.52
N VAL A 43 -8.58 -14.61 9.43
CA VAL A 43 -8.06 -14.46 8.06
C VAL A 43 -7.32 -13.13 7.91
N SER A 44 -7.89 -12.03 8.41
CA SER A 44 -7.24 -10.71 8.36
C SER A 44 -5.90 -10.70 9.11
N GLU A 45 -5.85 -11.36 10.27
CA GLU A 45 -4.65 -11.44 11.10
C GLU A 45 -3.55 -12.29 10.44
N VAL A 46 -3.92 -13.41 9.80
CA VAL A 46 -2.98 -14.24 9.04
C VAL A 46 -2.35 -13.44 7.90
N ILE A 47 -3.15 -12.66 7.17
CA ILE A 47 -2.64 -11.81 6.07
C ILE A 47 -1.72 -10.72 6.62
N ARG A 48 -2.10 -10.07 7.71
CA ARG A 48 -1.29 -9.03 8.38
C ARG A 48 0.07 -9.58 8.83
N ARG A 49 0.07 -10.75 9.49
CA ARG A 49 1.31 -11.42 9.94
C ARG A 49 2.21 -11.81 8.79
N ARG A 50 1.64 -12.30 7.68
CA ARG A 50 2.39 -12.60 6.46
C ARG A 50 3.03 -11.36 5.84
N ALA A 51 2.28 -10.26 5.74
CA ALA A 51 2.81 -9.01 5.21
C ALA A 51 3.97 -8.49 6.08
N PHE A 52 3.83 -8.57 7.40
CA PHE A 52 4.89 -8.21 8.34
C PHE A 52 6.10 -9.13 8.22
N SER A 53 5.92 -10.45 8.24
CA SER A 53 7.06 -11.39 8.20
C SER A 53 7.88 -11.25 6.92
N GLN A 54 7.22 -11.08 5.76
CA GLN A 54 7.89 -10.80 4.50
C GLN A 54 8.71 -9.51 4.54
N ALA A 55 8.11 -8.41 4.99
CA ALA A 55 8.79 -7.12 5.07
C ALA A 55 9.96 -7.14 6.07
N TYR A 56 9.74 -7.76 7.24
CA TYR A 56 10.74 -7.91 8.28
C TYR A 56 11.94 -8.74 7.79
N LEU A 57 11.71 -9.87 7.12
CA LEU A 57 12.80 -10.72 6.62
C LEU A 57 13.63 -10.00 5.55
N VAL A 58 13.00 -9.25 4.65
CA VAL A 58 13.72 -8.43 3.66
C VAL A 58 14.59 -7.38 4.35
N TRP A 59 14.03 -6.65 5.32
CA TRP A 59 14.76 -5.64 6.08
C TRP A 59 15.91 -6.24 6.88
N ALA A 60 15.65 -7.31 7.65
CA ALA A 60 16.65 -7.93 8.50
C ALA A 60 17.79 -8.56 7.68
N ASN A 61 17.47 -9.12 6.51
CA ASN A 61 18.48 -9.64 5.59
C ASN A 61 19.38 -8.51 5.03
N ASP A 62 18.80 -7.39 4.61
CA ASP A 62 19.56 -6.21 4.14
C ASP A 62 20.50 -5.70 5.25
N LEU A 63 19.97 -5.56 6.47
CA LEU A 63 20.76 -5.14 7.64
C LEU A 63 21.91 -6.11 7.92
N SER A 64 21.65 -7.41 7.90
CA SER A 64 22.67 -8.42 8.14
C SER A 64 23.76 -8.42 7.07
N CYS A 65 23.40 -8.28 5.79
CA CYS A 65 24.38 -8.13 4.71
C CYS A 65 25.27 -6.90 4.91
N GLN A 66 24.70 -5.76 5.31
CA GLN A 66 25.45 -4.53 5.55
C GLN A 66 26.40 -4.67 6.75
N LEU A 67 25.93 -5.22 7.87
CA LEU A 67 26.76 -5.44 9.05
C LEU A 67 27.86 -6.47 8.78
N LEU A 68 27.57 -7.52 8.01
CA LEU A 68 28.57 -8.49 7.57
C LEU A 68 29.65 -7.84 6.69
N ALA A 69 29.27 -6.95 5.77
CA ALA A 69 30.23 -6.21 4.95
C ALA A 69 31.15 -5.33 5.83
N ILE A 70 30.57 -4.55 6.75
CA ILE A 70 31.34 -3.65 7.62
C ILE A 70 32.28 -4.43 8.54
N THR A 71 31.78 -5.49 9.17
CA THR A 71 32.58 -6.32 10.08
C THR A 71 33.66 -7.10 9.35
N SER A 72 33.38 -7.66 8.17
CA SER A 72 34.39 -8.36 7.37
C SER A 72 35.50 -7.42 6.88
N GLU A 73 35.15 -6.19 6.50
CA GLU A 73 36.14 -5.16 6.13
C GLU A 73 37.01 -4.79 7.33
N GLU A 74 36.42 -4.53 8.49
CA GLU A 74 37.15 -4.18 9.71
C GLU A 74 38.07 -5.32 10.18
N VAL A 75 37.57 -6.57 10.19
CA VAL A 75 38.38 -7.75 10.49
C VAL A 75 39.56 -7.87 9.52
N SER A 76 39.33 -7.60 8.23
CA SER A 76 40.40 -7.63 7.22
C SER A 76 41.45 -6.54 7.45
N ARG A 77 41.04 -5.33 7.85
CA ARG A 77 41.98 -4.25 8.21
C ARG A 77 42.81 -4.61 9.44
N ARG A 78 42.18 -5.13 10.50
CA ARG A 78 42.87 -5.57 11.72
C ARG A 78 43.87 -6.69 11.42
N LYS A 79 43.50 -7.69 10.62
CA LYS A 79 44.41 -8.76 10.18
C LYS A 79 45.64 -8.21 9.44
N LYS A 80 45.43 -7.35 8.44
CA LYS A 80 46.54 -6.74 7.68
C LYS A 80 47.48 -5.91 8.57
N PHE A 81 46.92 -5.21 9.56
CA PHE A 81 47.74 -4.46 10.50
C PHE A 81 48.48 -5.38 11.47
N GLN A 82 47.80 -6.41 11.99
CA GLN A 82 48.38 -7.43 12.86
C GLN A 82 49.59 -8.09 12.18
N GLU A 83 49.48 -8.47 10.91
CA GLU A 83 50.59 -9.07 10.15
C GLU A 83 51.86 -8.19 10.11
N GLN A 84 51.71 -6.87 10.21
CA GLN A 84 52.85 -5.94 10.26
C GLN A 84 53.34 -5.67 11.69
N PHE A 85 52.47 -5.81 12.68
CA PHE A 85 52.72 -5.42 14.06
C PHE A 85 53.09 -6.60 14.96
N GLU A 86 52.80 -7.83 14.52
CA GLU A 86 53.07 -9.07 15.24
C GLU A 86 54.59 -9.22 15.50
N GLY A 87 54.96 -9.40 16.77
CA GLY A 87 56.35 -9.50 17.20
C GLY A 87 57.11 -8.16 17.30
N HIS A 88 56.45 -7.03 17.04
CA HIS A 88 57.06 -5.70 17.18
C HIS A 88 57.16 -5.29 18.66
N PHE A 89 58.23 -4.60 19.06
CA PHE A 89 58.44 -4.21 20.46
C PHE A 89 57.34 -3.27 21.02
N LEU A 90 56.62 -2.57 20.13
CA LEU A 90 55.49 -1.70 20.47
C LEU A 90 54.23 -2.49 20.86
N ASP A 91 54.18 -3.79 20.61
CA ASP A 91 53.04 -4.64 20.99
C ASP A 91 52.72 -4.54 22.49
N LYS A 92 53.76 -4.43 23.33
CA LYS A 92 53.64 -4.24 24.78
C LYS A 92 53.04 -2.88 25.19
N LEU A 93 53.00 -1.89 24.30
CA LEU A 93 52.47 -0.56 24.59
C LEU A 93 50.96 -0.44 24.30
N PHE A 94 50.39 -1.38 23.54
CA PHE A 94 49.00 -1.31 23.07
C PHE A 94 48.25 -2.64 23.31
N PRO A 95 48.00 -3.02 24.58
CA PRO A 95 47.23 -4.21 24.90
C PRO A 95 45.80 -4.13 24.33
N GLY A 96 45.33 -5.22 23.71
CA GLY A 96 43.99 -5.31 23.09
C GLY A 96 43.94 -4.89 21.62
N LEU A 97 45.08 -4.55 21.00
CA LEU A 97 45.15 -4.25 19.57
C LEU A 97 44.89 -5.50 18.69
N ASP A 98 44.99 -6.68 19.30
CA ASP A 98 44.70 -8.00 18.74
C ASP A 98 43.23 -8.42 18.83
N GLU A 99 42.38 -7.62 19.48
CA GLU A 99 40.96 -7.93 19.60
C GLU A 99 40.22 -7.77 18.26
N PHE A 100 39.22 -8.62 18.04
CA PHE A 100 38.33 -8.55 16.88
C PHE A 100 36.91 -8.19 17.30
N PRO A 101 36.16 -7.46 16.46
CA PRO A 101 34.78 -7.13 16.76
C PRO A 101 33.92 -8.41 16.94
N PRO A 102 33.01 -8.45 17.93
CA PRO A 102 32.14 -9.59 18.14
C PRO A 102 31.14 -9.76 16.99
N THR A 103 30.71 -11.00 16.74
CA THR A 103 29.67 -11.29 15.76
C THR A 103 28.31 -10.85 16.28
N TYR A 104 27.73 -9.82 15.66
CA TYR A 104 26.39 -9.32 15.99
C TYR A 104 25.60 -9.00 14.74
N ALA A 105 24.39 -9.57 14.64
CA ALA A 105 23.44 -9.35 13.55
C ALA A 105 24.03 -9.55 12.13
N THR A 106 25.11 -10.31 11.99
CA THR A 106 25.76 -10.62 10.70
C THR A 106 25.08 -11.78 9.95
N GLN A 107 24.11 -12.44 10.57
CA GLN A 107 23.32 -13.51 9.99
C GLN A 107 21.85 -13.11 9.93
N ALA A 108 21.21 -13.39 8.79
CA ALA A 108 19.80 -13.11 8.61
C ALA A 108 18.93 -14.02 9.50
N PRO A 109 17.79 -13.53 10.01
CA PRO A 109 16.86 -14.34 10.79
C PRO A 109 16.23 -15.47 9.97
N GLU A 110 15.85 -16.56 10.66
CA GLU A 110 15.09 -17.65 10.05
C GLU A 110 13.69 -17.20 9.59
N SER A 111 13.18 -17.84 8.55
CA SER A 111 11.83 -17.58 8.06
C SER A 111 10.76 -18.02 9.06
N PHE A 112 9.73 -17.19 9.30
CA PHE A 112 8.60 -17.50 10.18
C PHE A 112 7.25 -17.15 9.56
N ASP A 113 6.17 -17.69 10.13
CA ASP A 113 4.78 -17.57 9.66
C ASP A 113 4.49 -18.19 8.27
N SER A 114 5.40 -19.00 7.71
CA SER A 114 5.25 -19.68 6.42
C SER A 114 4.07 -20.67 6.39
N ASN A 115 3.83 -21.38 7.50
CA ASN A 115 2.82 -22.44 7.59
C ASN A 115 1.37 -21.95 7.79
N ASN A 116 1.16 -20.66 8.05
CA ASN A 116 -0.19 -20.11 8.24
C ASN A 116 -1.01 -20.09 6.92
N THR A 117 -0.38 -20.42 5.79
CA THR A 117 -0.92 -20.28 4.43
C THR A 117 -1.52 -21.56 3.85
N SER A 118 -1.10 -22.74 4.32
CA SER A 118 -1.48 -24.04 3.72
C SER A 118 -2.91 -24.48 4.04
N LYS A 119 -3.59 -23.83 4.99
CA LYS A 119 -4.96 -24.18 5.41
C LYS A 119 -6.05 -23.23 4.92
N ILE A 120 -5.68 -22.06 4.39
CA ILE A 120 -6.63 -21.08 3.84
C ILE A 120 -6.44 -21.13 2.32
N GLY A 121 -7.24 -21.98 1.67
CA GLY A 121 -7.13 -22.32 0.24
C GLY A 121 -7.14 -21.12 -0.71
N ALA A 122 -6.92 -21.41 -1.99
CA ALA A 122 -6.62 -20.53 -3.13
C ALA A 122 -7.56 -19.31 -3.42
N GLN A 123 -8.40 -18.86 -2.48
CA GLN A 123 -9.21 -17.65 -2.56
C GLN A 123 -8.50 -16.38 -2.07
N GLN A 124 -7.17 -16.45 -1.86
CA GLN A 124 -6.37 -15.35 -1.32
C GLN A 124 -6.45 -14.07 -2.19
N ASN A 125 -6.60 -14.19 -3.52
CA ASN A 125 -6.60 -13.02 -4.42
C ASN A 125 -7.94 -12.29 -4.50
N THR A 126 -9.06 -12.93 -4.16
CA THR A 126 -10.40 -12.31 -4.26
C THR A 126 -10.78 -11.53 -3.01
N CYS A 127 -10.36 -11.97 -1.82
CA CYS A 127 -10.61 -11.25 -0.56
C CYS A 127 -9.63 -10.09 -0.31
N LEU A 128 -8.43 -10.13 -0.91
CA LEU A 128 -7.45 -9.02 -0.85
C LEU A 128 -7.93 -7.73 -1.51
N ASN A 129 -8.90 -7.83 -2.43
CA ASN A 129 -9.50 -6.66 -3.10
C ASN A 129 -10.75 -6.12 -2.37
N LEU A 130 -11.31 -6.88 -1.41
CA LEU A 130 -12.54 -6.52 -0.71
C LEU A 130 -12.31 -5.98 0.71
N MET A 131 -11.18 -6.32 1.33
CA MET A 131 -10.75 -5.78 2.62
C MET A 131 -9.47 -5.00 2.40
N ASP A 132 -9.49 -3.74 2.78
CA ASP A 132 -8.46 -2.77 2.53
C ASP A 132 -7.16 -3.07 3.32
N ILE A 133 -6.43 -4.07 2.84
CA ILE A 133 -5.15 -4.52 3.40
C ILE A 133 -4.00 -3.66 2.82
N LYS A 134 -4.29 -2.77 1.87
CA LYS A 134 -3.36 -1.77 1.35
C LYS A 134 -2.90 -0.81 2.44
N GLY A 135 -3.80 -0.25 3.27
CA GLY A 135 -3.43 0.63 4.38
C GLY A 135 -2.49 -0.01 5.42
N SER A 136 -2.64 -1.32 5.69
CA SER A 136 -1.74 -2.04 6.59
C SER A 136 -0.38 -2.38 5.96
N ARG A 137 -0.36 -2.72 4.66
CA ARG A 137 0.90 -2.91 3.90
C ARG A 137 1.66 -1.61 3.74
N ASP A 138 0.98 -0.52 3.41
CA ASP A 138 1.55 0.81 3.23
C ASP A 138 1.96 1.41 4.58
N GLY A 139 1.19 1.19 5.64
CA GLY A 139 1.55 1.61 7.00
C GLY A 139 2.77 0.89 7.58
N ILE A 140 2.97 -0.40 7.26
CA ILE A 140 4.17 -1.16 7.64
C ILE A 140 5.36 -0.76 6.76
N LYS A 141 5.14 -0.60 5.45
CA LYS A 141 6.15 -0.15 4.48
C LYS A 141 6.66 1.26 4.81
N ILE A 142 5.78 2.21 5.06
CA ILE A 142 6.13 3.59 5.48
C ILE A 142 6.86 3.57 6.82
N ARG A 143 6.43 2.74 7.78
CA ARG A 143 7.10 2.67 9.11
C ARG A 143 8.48 2.03 9.05
N LEU A 144 8.70 1.07 8.14
CA LEU A 144 10.01 0.47 7.86
C LEU A 144 10.92 1.37 7.01
N GLU A 145 10.36 2.07 6.01
CA GLU A 145 11.08 3.05 5.18
C GLU A 145 11.52 4.26 6.03
N CYS A 146 10.65 4.80 6.89
CA CYS A 146 11.04 5.84 7.85
C CYS A 146 12.09 5.36 8.88
N PHE A 147 12.09 4.08 9.26
CA PHE A 147 13.13 3.51 10.14
C PHE A 147 14.48 3.35 9.40
N ARG A 148 14.43 2.98 8.11
CA ARG A 148 15.58 2.84 7.22
C ARG A 148 16.22 4.19 6.92
N ASP A 149 15.43 5.21 6.58
CA ASP A 149 15.91 6.56 6.26
C ASP A 149 16.37 7.32 7.51
N GLY A 150 15.64 7.20 8.62
CA GLY A 150 16.05 7.80 9.91
C GLY A 150 17.35 7.23 10.46
N SER A 151 17.64 5.94 10.22
CA SER A 151 18.92 5.33 10.59
C SER A 151 20.06 5.77 9.68
N ASN A 152 19.83 5.94 8.38
CA ASN A 152 20.88 6.37 7.44
C ASN A 152 21.30 7.83 7.66
N ASP A 153 20.37 8.76 7.89
CA ASP A 153 20.71 10.17 8.14
C ASP A 153 21.42 10.36 9.48
N ASN A 154 20.95 9.70 10.55
CA ASN A 154 21.64 9.74 11.84
C ASN A 154 23.05 9.11 11.75
N ARG A 155 23.20 8.01 11.00
CA ARG A 155 24.50 7.35 10.82
C ARG A 155 25.47 8.21 10.01
N ASN A 156 24.99 8.85 8.94
CA ASN A 156 25.82 9.75 8.12
C ASN A 156 26.27 10.98 8.91
N ASN A 157 25.39 11.54 9.74
CA ASN A 157 25.74 12.67 10.61
C ASN A 157 26.75 12.27 11.69
N PHE A 158 26.57 11.12 12.34
CA PHE A 158 27.49 10.61 13.35
C PHE A 158 28.88 10.26 12.77
N VAL A 159 28.92 9.61 11.60
CA VAL A 159 30.17 9.32 10.89
C VAL A 159 30.90 10.61 10.48
N LYS A 160 30.16 11.63 9.99
CA LYS A 160 30.76 12.94 9.69
C LYS A 160 31.35 13.59 10.94
N GLU A 161 30.63 13.58 12.05
CA GLU A 161 31.06 14.20 13.29
C GLU A 161 32.33 13.53 13.86
N ILE A 162 32.39 12.20 13.88
CA ILE A 162 33.60 11.46 14.30
C ILE A 162 34.76 11.73 13.33
N THR A 163 34.51 11.73 12.02
CA THR A 163 35.55 11.98 11.02
C THR A 163 36.12 13.39 11.17
N GLU A 164 35.27 14.38 11.43
CA GLU A 164 35.71 15.76 11.67
C GLU A 164 36.45 15.91 13.00
N SER A 165 35.98 15.26 14.07
CA SER A 165 36.64 15.24 15.36
C SER A 165 38.06 14.66 15.27
N LEU A 166 38.20 13.51 14.58
CA LEU A 166 39.49 12.87 14.35
C LEU A 166 40.43 13.77 13.52
N LYS A 167 39.92 14.41 12.46
CA LYS A 167 40.71 15.37 11.65
C LYS A 167 41.14 16.59 12.46
N ARG A 168 40.30 17.09 13.38
CA ARG A 168 40.64 18.21 14.28
C ARG A 168 41.73 17.79 15.28
N SER A 169 41.61 16.62 15.88
CA SER A 169 42.61 16.07 16.81
C SER A 169 43.96 15.85 16.13
N HIS A 170 43.98 15.21 14.94
CA HIS A 170 45.21 15.02 14.18
C HIS A 170 45.88 16.34 13.78
N ARG A 171 45.10 17.36 13.36
CA ARG A 171 45.65 18.69 13.09
C ARG A 171 46.27 19.33 14.33
N ALA A 172 45.58 19.26 15.47
CA ALA A 172 46.09 19.81 16.72
C ALA A 172 47.41 19.15 17.16
N GLU A 173 47.53 17.82 17.01
CA GLU A 173 48.79 17.11 17.29
C GLU A 173 49.92 17.52 16.33
N MET A 174 49.62 17.64 15.04
CA MET A 174 50.60 18.07 14.03
C MET A 174 51.06 19.52 14.27
N ASP A 175 50.16 20.40 14.69
CA ASP A 175 50.50 21.80 15.00
C ASP A 175 51.29 21.93 16.31
N ASN A 176 51.00 21.08 17.29
CA ASN A 176 51.79 20.98 18.51
C ASN A 176 53.22 20.49 18.20
N LEU A 177 53.35 19.45 17.36
CA LEU A 177 54.64 18.98 16.86
C LEU A 177 55.40 20.08 16.11
N ARG A 178 54.76 20.79 15.17
CA ARG A 178 55.38 21.91 14.44
C ARG A 178 55.84 23.04 15.37
N SER A 179 55.04 23.39 16.36
CA SER A 179 55.38 24.43 17.34
C SER A 179 56.59 24.03 18.19
N ARG A 180 56.66 22.75 18.57
CA ARG A 180 57.76 22.18 19.33
C ARG A 180 59.07 22.14 18.52
N TYR A 181 58.99 21.79 17.23
CA TYR A 181 60.11 21.86 16.30
C TYR A 181 60.55 23.30 16.04
N LYS A 182 59.62 24.25 15.92
CA LYS A 182 59.91 25.68 15.73
C LYS A 182 60.65 26.28 16.92
N LEU A 183 60.24 25.94 18.15
CA LEU A 183 60.93 26.33 19.38
C LEU A 183 62.35 25.75 19.45
N MET A 184 62.55 24.49 19.02
CA MET A 184 63.87 23.87 18.92
C MET A 184 64.80 24.55 17.91
N THR A 185 64.28 25.02 16.78
CA THR A 185 65.07 25.74 15.78
C THR A 185 65.42 27.17 16.19
N CYS A 186 64.54 27.83 16.96
CA CYS A 186 64.81 29.19 17.46
C CYS A 186 65.78 29.21 18.64
N SER A 187 65.93 28.11 19.39
CA SER A 187 66.90 28.00 20.49
C SER A 187 68.33 27.69 20.03
N ASN A 188 68.56 27.37 18.75
CA ASN A 188 69.83 26.84 18.25
C ASN A 188 70.58 27.72 17.23
N MET A 189 70.22 29.00 17.08
CA MET A 189 70.88 29.87 16.11
C MET A 189 71.28 31.22 16.72
N GLU A 190 72.49 31.25 17.29
CA GLU A 190 73.27 32.49 17.44
C GLU A 190 73.97 32.80 16.12
N ARG A 191 73.68 33.99 15.55
CA ARG A 191 74.45 34.81 14.56
C ARG A 191 73.44 35.74 13.86
N SER A 192 73.69 37.00 13.52
CA SER A 192 74.67 38.05 13.83
C SER A 192 74.09 39.32 13.16
N PRO A 193 74.27 40.55 13.69
CA PRO A 193 73.54 41.73 13.20
C PRO A 193 74.33 42.48 12.13
N SER A 194 73.89 42.43 10.88
CA SER A 194 74.37 43.37 9.86
C SER A 194 73.42 43.43 8.66
N ASP A 195 72.36 44.24 8.79
CA ASP A 195 71.52 44.70 7.67
C ASP A 195 71.58 46.23 7.60
N THR A 196 72.56 46.76 6.88
CA THR A 196 72.61 48.16 6.42
C THR A 196 73.14 48.22 5.00
N SER A 197 72.47 47.57 4.04
CA SER A 197 72.67 47.86 2.60
C SER A 197 71.59 47.34 1.63
N LEU A 198 70.46 46.80 2.12
CA LEU A 198 69.59 45.93 1.29
C LEU A 198 68.35 46.60 0.67
N GLU A 199 68.10 47.88 0.89
CA GLU A 199 66.89 48.56 0.40
C GLU A 199 66.83 48.78 -1.13
N LYS A 200 67.91 48.48 -1.88
CA LYS A 200 67.92 48.55 -3.36
C LYS A 200 67.82 47.20 -4.07
N ILE A 201 67.85 46.09 -3.34
CA ILE A 201 67.67 44.73 -3.88
C ILE A 201 66.28 44.18 -3.54
N GLU A 202 65.64 44.65 -2.46
CA GLU A 202 64.29 44.22 -2.03
C GLU A 202 63.20 44.46 -3.07
N THR A 203 63.23 45.58 -3.80
CA THR A 203 62.18 45.93 -4.79
C THR A 203 62.15 44.98 -5.98
N ASN A 204 63.31 44.48 -6.43
CA ASN A 204 63.39 43.47 -7.49
C ASN A 204 63.03 42.08 -6.97
N HIS A 205 63.37 41.75 -5.73
CA HIS A 205 63.04 40.45 -5.13
C HIS A 205 61.55 40.32 -4.83
N GLU A 206 60.90 41.38 -4.36
CA GLU A 206 59.45 41.43 -4.14
C GLU A 206 58.65 41.26 -5.43
N LEU A 207 59.07 41.90 -6.53
CA LEU A 207 58.44 41.72 -7.85
C LEU A 207 58.55 40.28 -8.36
N ILE A 208 59.71 39.64 -8.19
CA ILE A 208 59.92 38.24 -8.57
C ILE A 208 59.07 37.29 -7.69
N VAL A 209 58.99 37.56 -6.38
CA VAL A 209 58.18 36.78 -5.44
C VAL A 209 56.68 36.97 -5.71
N ALA A 210 56.25 38.17 -6.07
CA ALA A 210 54.86 38.46 -6.45
C ALA A 210 54.47 37.75 -7.75
N GLN A 211 55.33 37.81 -8.77
CA GLN A 211 55.10 37.10 -10.04
C GLN A 211 55.07 35.58 -9.84
N LEU A 212 55.94 35.02 -9.00
CA LEU A 212 55.92 33.61 -8.65
C LEU A 212 54.63 33.22 -7.91
N ARG A 213 54.18 34.03 -6.94
CA ARG A 213 52.91 33.79 -6.22
C ARG A 213 51.72 33.80 -7.17
N GLU A 214 51.65 34.78 -8.06
CA GLU A 214 50.58 34.86 -9.06
C GLU A 214 50.60 33.64 -9.99
N ASN A 215 51.77 33.22 -10.47
CA ASN A 215 51.91 32.01 -11.28
C ASN A 215 51.47 30.75 -10.52
N PHE A 216 51.84 30.61 -9.23
CA PHE A 216 51.40 29.50 -8.38
C PHE A 216 49.88 29.54 -8.11
N GLU A 217 49.29 30.72 -7.97
CA GLU A 217 47.85 30.89 -7.76
C GLU A 217 47.05 30.51 -9.01
N VAL A 218 47.52 30.91 -10.20
CA VAL A 218 46.93 30.51 -11.49
C VAL A 218 47.04 28.99 -11.68
N GLU A 219 48.18 28.39 -11.36
CA GLU A 219 48.37 26.93 -11.49
C GLU A 219 47.51 26.15 -10.49
N LYS A 220 47.38 26.66 -9.26
CA LYS A 220 46.48 26.11 -8.24
C LYS A 220 45.01 26.20 -8.67
N GLU A 221 44.57 27.35 -9.21
CA GLU A 221 43.21 27.50 -9.72
C GLU A 221 42.93 26.56 -10.88
N LYS A 222 43.91 26.38 -11.78
CA LYS A 222 43.80 25.44 -12.90
C LYS A 222 43.62 24.00 -12.41
N LEU A 223 44.44 23.55 -11.45
CA LEU A 223 44.32 22.20 -10.87
C LEU A 223 42.98 22.01 -10.13
N LEU A 224 42.51 23.02 -9.40
CA LEU A 224 41.20 22.99 -8.75
C LEU A 224 40.05 22.96 -9.76
N ALA A 225 40.17 23.66 -10.88
CA ALA A 225 39.19 23.63 -11.96
C ALA A 225 39.14 22.25 -12.63
N GLU A 226 40.30 21.64 -12.89
CA GLU A 226 40.40 20.28 -13.43
C GLU A 226 39.81 19.23 -12.48
N GLU A 227 40.05 19.33 -11.17
CA GLU A 227 39.40 18.46 -10.18
C GLU A 227 37.88 18.67 -10.15
N ARG A 228 37.41 19.92 -10.12
CA ARG A 228 35.98 20.24 -10.14
C ARG A 228 35.29 19.67 -11.38
N GLN A 229 35.95 19.79 -12.54
CA GLN A 229 35.45 19.22 -13.78
C GLN A 229 35.36 17.69 -13.71
N LYS A 230 36.42 17.01 -13.25
CA LYS A 230 36.41 15.55 -13.07
C LYS A 230 35.27 15.08 -12.15
N TRP A 231 35.05 15.77 -11.04
CA TRP A 231 33.97 15.44 -10.11
C TRP A 231 32.58 15.74 -10.70
N SER A 232 32.44 16.80 -11.49
CA SER A 232 31.20 17.12 -12.21
C SER A 232 30.86 16.05 -13.25
N GLU A 233 31.83 15.63 -14.05
CA GLU A 233 31.66 14.58 -15.07
C GLU A 233 31.31 13.24 -14.42
N LYS A 234 31.95 12.90 -13.30
CA LYS A 234 31.63 11.69 -12.52
C LYS A 234 30.20 11.71 -11.98
N LEU A 235 29.76 12.83 -11.40
CA LEU A 235 28.40 12.98 -10.90
C LEU A 235 27.37 12.85 -12.04
N GLU A 236 27.67 13.41 -13.21
CA GLU A 236 26.80 13.32 -14.37
C GLU A 236 26.73 11.89 -14.92
N ALA A 237 27.84 11.15 -14.91
CA ALA A 237 27.89 9.74 -15.28
C ALA A 237 27.07 8.87 -14.31
N ASP A 238 27.23 9.07 -12.99
CA ASP A 238 26.47 8.36 -11.96
C ASP A 238 24.96 8.63 -12.09
N LEU A 239 24.57 9.88 -12.38
CA LEU A 239 23.17 10.25 -12.64
C LEU A 239 22.61 9.57 -13.90
N LYS A 240 23.40 9.49 -14.98
CA LYS A 240 23.00 8.79 -16.20
C LYS A 240 22.84 7.29 -15.94
N GLN A 241 23.77 6.67 -15.24
CA GLN A 241 23.71 5.26 -14.87
C GLN A 241 22.49 4.97 -13.99
N TYR A 242 22.22 5.83 -13.01
CA TYR A 242 21.06 5.70 -12.14
C TYR A 242 19.75 5.77 -12.93
N LYS A 243 19.60 6.75 -13.84
CA LYS A 243 18.42 6.86 -14.70
C LYS A 243 18.19 5.62 -15.55
N VAL A 244 19.23 5.10 -16.20
CA VAL A 244 19.15 3.87 -17.01
C VAL A 244 18.70 2.68 -16.15
N LYS A 245 19.26 2.56 -14.93
CA LYS A 245 18.87 1.49 -14.00
C LYS A 245 17.40 1.62 -13.59
N THR A 246 16.95 2.82 -13.22
CA THR A 246 15.55 3.04 -12.82
C THR A 246 14.59 2.76 -13.98
N ASP A 247 14.94 3.14 -15.21
CA ASP A 247 14.09 2.90 -16.36
C ASP A 247 14.05 1.41 -16.75
N ALA A 248 15.16 0.68 -16.59
CA ALA A 248 15.17 -0.78 -16.72
C ALA A 248 14.29 -1.47 -15.65
N GLU A 249 14.36 -1.02 -14.40
CA GLU A 249 13.52 -1.54 -13.30
C GLU A 249 12.02 -1.31 -13.57
N LYS A 250 11.64 -0.12 -14.06
CA LYS A 250 10.25 0.17 -14.47
C LYS A 250 9.78 -0.76 -15.59
N GLN A 251 10.63 -1.01 -16.58
CA GLN A 251 10.32 -1.91 -17.69
C GLN A 251 10.15 -3.36 -17.25
N VAL A 252 11.03 -3.86 -16.37
CA VAL A 252 10.88 -5.20 -15.78
C VAL A 252 9.58 -5.30 -14.99
N TRP A 253 9.27 -4.29 -14.18
CA TRP A 253 8.03 -4.27 -13.40
C TRP A 253 6.77 -4.24 -14.30
N TYR A 254 6.79 -3.45 -15.38
CA TYR A 254 5.71 -3.41 -16.36
C TYR A 254 5.50 -4.79 -17.03
N ASN A 255 6.59 -5.42 -17.48
CA ASN A 255 6.54 -6.74 -18.11
C ASN A 255 6.09 -7.84 -17.13
N GLU A 256 6.48 -7.75 -15.86
CA GLU A 256 6.04 -8.68 -14.81
C GLU A 256 4.55 -8.51 -14.52
N SER A 257 4.08 -7.27 -14.35
CA SER A 257 2.66 -6.98 -14.15
C SER A 257 1.81 -7.47 -15.33
N MET A 258 2.29 -7.26 -16.57
CA MET A 258 1.60 -7.74 -17.76
C MET A 258 1.54 -9.27 -17.82
N ARG A 259 2.64 -9.96 -17.48
CA ARG A 259 2.65 -11.43 -17.37
C ARG A 259 1.67 -11.94 -16.34
N GLN A 260 1.60 -11.30 -15.18
CA GLN A 260 0.68 -11.70 -14.13
C GLN A 260 -0.78 -11.55 -14.58
N THR A 261 -1.14 -10.40 -15.16
CA THR A 261 -2.50 -10.18 -15.69
C THR A 261 -2.86 -11.18 -16.79
N LEU A 262 -1.93 -11.47 -17.70
CA LEU A 262 -2.14 -12.49 -18.74
C LEU A 262 -2.31 -13.90 -18.15
N SER A 263 -1.51 -14.25 -17.14
CA SER A 263 -1.64 -15.53 -16.43
C SER A 263 -2.99 -15.66 -15.74
N GLU A 264 -3.45 -14.61 -15.04
CA GLU A 264 -4.76 -14.56 -14.39
C GLU A 264 -5.89 -14.71 -15.41
N HIS A 265 -5.83 -14.00 -16.54
CA HIS A 265 -6.83 -14.14 -17.59
C HIS A 265 -6.81 -15.54 -18.24
N SER A 266 -5.64 -16.13 -18.45
CA SER A 266 -5.53 -17.50 -18.98
C SER A 266 -6.13 -18.53 -18.03
N ALA A 267 -5.94 -18.37 -16.72
CA ALA A 267 -6.52 -19.22 -15.70
C ALA A 267 -8.05 -19.06 -15.61
N GLN A 268 -8.55 -17.83 -15.76
CA GLN A 268 -9.99 -17.56 -15.83
C GLN A 268 -10.61 -18.24 -17.06
N LEU A 269 -9.98 -18.11 -18.23
CA LEU A 269 -10.40 -18.79 -19.46
C LEU A 269 -10.47 -20.31 -19.27
N GLU A 270 -9.48 -20.90 -18.63
CA GLU A 270 -9.45 -22.34 -18.37
C GLU A 270 -10.55 -22.77 -17.37
N ALA A 271 -10.84 -21.95 -16.37
CA ALA A 271 -11.95 -22.19 -15.45
C ALA A 271 -13.31 -22.11 -16.14
N TYR A 272 -13.49 -21.16 -17.06
CA TYR A 272 -14.70 -21.06 -17.88
C TYR A 272 -14.86 -22.26 -18.80
N ARG A 273 -13.80 -22.71 -19.46
CA ARG A 273 -13.80 -23.93 -20.29
C ARG A 273 -14.22 -25.17 -19.49
N LYS A 274 -13.63 -25.39 -18.32
CA LYS A 274 -14.02 -26.51 -17.45
C LYS A 274 -15.48 -26.45 -17.01
N ARG A 275 -16.00 -25.24 -16.76
CA ARG A 275 -17.41 -25.04 -16.42
C ARG A 275 -18.33 -25.34 -17.60
N GLU A 276 -17.94 -24.93 -18.80
CA GLU A 276 -18.64 -25.25 -20.04
C GLU A 276 -18.68 -26.77 -20.27
N GLU A 277 -17.55 -27.47 -20.15
CA GLU A 277 -17.48 -28.93 -20.26
C GLU A 277 -18.37 -29.65 -19.23
N ALA A 278 -18.41 -29.15 -17.99
CA ALA A 278 -19.26 -29.70 -16.95
C ALA A 278 -20.76 -29.53 -17.27
N LEU A 279 -21.15 -28.33 -17.74
CA LEU A 279 -22.52 -28.05 -18.15
C LEU A 279 -22.93 -28.88 -19.37
N VAL A 280 -22.05 -29.02 -20.37
CA VAL A 280 -22.29 -29.88 -21.54
C VAL A 280 -22.49 -31.32 -21.12
N SER A 281 -21.65 -31.83 -20.21
CA SER A 281 -21.80 -33.18 -19.65
C SER A 281 -23.12 -33.34 -18.90
N GLU A 282 -23.57 -32.31 -18.19
CA GLU A 282 -24.84 -32.33 -17.45
C GLU A 282 -26.04 -32.31 -18.41
N VAL A 283 -26.00 -31.49 -19.46
CA VAL A 283 -26.98 -31.47 -20.55
C VAL A 283 -27.06 -32.85 -21.22
N GLN A 284 -25.93 -33.48 -21.56
CA GLN A 284 -25.91 -34.83 -22.12
C GLN A 284 -26.53 -35.87 -21.18
N ARG A 285 -26.37 -35.72 -19.86
CA ARG A 285 -27.03 -36.57 -18.85
C ARG A 285 -28.53 -36.31 -18.77
N PHE A 286 -28.98 -35.06 -18.87
CA PHE A 286 -30.41 -34.73 -18.95
C PHE A 286 -31.02 -35.30 -20.23
N GLU A 287 -30.38 -35.12 -21.37
CA GLU A 287 -30.80 -35.69 -22.66
C GLU A 287 -30.87 -37.22 -22.59
N SER A 288 -29.85 -37.87 -22.01
CA SER A 288 -29.85 -39.32 -21.84
C SER A 288 -30.99 -39.80 -20.93
N ARG A 289 -31.27 -39.09 -19.83
CA ARG A 289 -32.41 -39.40 -18.94
C ARG A 289 -33.75 -39.22 -19.64
N LEU A 290 -33.91 -38.14 -20.39
CA LEU A 290 -35.11 -37.88 -21.20
C LEU A 290 -35.32 -38.97 -22.26
N ARG A 291 -34.24 -39.50 -22.85
CA ARG A 291 -34.31 -40.63 -23.79
C ARG A 291 -34.68 -41.96 -23.13
N HIS A 292 -34.29 -42.21 -21.88
CA HIS A 292 -34.54 -43.49 -21.19
C HIS A 292 -35.85 -43.53 -20.41
N ASN A 293 -36.44 -42.37 -20.09
CA ASN A 293 -37.76 -42.28 -19.48
C ASN A 293 -38.55 -41.13 -20.12
N PRO A 294 -38.96 -41.26 -21.40
CA PRO A 294 -39.99 -40.38 -21.90
C PRO A 294 -41.22 -40.60 -21.02
N ASN A 295 -41.78 -39.53 -20.44
CA ASN A 295 -43.11 -39.62 -19.85
C ASN A 295 -44.06 -39.94 -21.01
N GLU A 296 -44.29 -41.22 -21.26
CA GLU A 296 -45.18 -41.76 -22.30
C GLU A 296 -46.54 -41.08 -22.25
N ASP A 297 -47.02 -40.75 -21.06
CA ASP A 297 -48.26 -40.02 -20.83
C ASP A 297 -48.22 -38.58 -21.35
N LEU A 298 -47.10 -37.88 -21.22
CA LEU A 298 -46.92 -36.53 -21.78
C LEU A 298 -46.76 -36.58 -23.30
N LEU A 299 -46.07 -37.58 -23.86
CA LEU A 299 -45.95 -37.75 -25.31
C LEU A 299 -47.32 -38.07 -25.94
N ARG A 300 -48.10 -38.98 -25.35
CA ARG A 300 -49.49 -39.25 -25.78
C ARG A 300 -50.39 -38.03 -25.63
N ARG A 301 -50.18 -37.21 -24.59
CA ARG A 301 -50.94 -35.98 -24.38
C ARG A 301 -50.57 -34.90 -25.41
N ILE A 302 -49.29 -34.79 -25.78
CA ILE A 302 -48.84 -33.89 -26.84
C ILE A 302 -49.42 -34.33 -28.18
N GLU A 303 -49.36 -35.62 -28.50
CA GLU A 303 -49.88 -36.16 -29.77
C GLU A 303 -51.41 -36.05 -29.88
N THR A 304 -52.14 -36.15 -28.76
CA THR A 304 -53.59 -35.88 -28.72
C THR A 304 -53.90 -34.40 -28.89
N LEU A 305 -53.16 -33.51 -28.21
CA LEU A 305 -53.32 -32.07 -28.37
C LEU A 305 -52.94 -31.57 -29.77
N GLU A 306 -51.97 -32.20 -30.42
CA GLU A 306 -51.60 -31.89 -31.81
C GLU A 306 -52.69 -32.30 -32.80
N ARG A 307 -53.38 -33.43 -32.57
CA ARG A 307 -54.56 -33.83 -33.35
C ARG A 307 -55.75 -32.90 -33.13
N GLU A 308 -56.06 -32.57 -31.88
CA GLU A 308 -57.12 -31.61 -31.53
C GLU A 308 -56.84 -30.22 -32.13
N LYS A 309 -55.58 -29.77 -32.12
CA LYS A 309 -55.16 -28.52 -32.76
C LYS A 309 -55.34 -28.57 -34.27
N ALA A 310 -54.99 -29.68 -34.93
CA ALA A 310 -55.16 -29.83 -36.37
C ALA A 310 -56.64 -29.83 -36.78
N GLU A 311 -57.51 -30.48 -36.00
CA GLU A 311 -58.98 -30.43 -36.19
C GLU A 311 -59.52 -29.01 -35.99
N LEU A 312 -59.14 -28.33 -34.91
CA LEU A 312 -59.56 -26.95 -34.66
C LEU A 312 -59.05 -25.97 -35.73
N GLU A 313 -57.84 -26.16 -36.25
CA GLU A 313 -57.31 -25.37 -37.36
C GLU A 313 -58.01 -25.68 -38.71
N ALA A 314 -58.54 -26.89 -38.90
CA ALA A 314 -59.35 -27.25 -40.05
C ALA A 314 -60.77 -26.65 -39.94
N ASP A 315 -61.36 -26.66 -38.75
CA ASP A 315 -62.64 -26.02 -38.45
C ASP A 315 -62.57 -24.49 -38.57
N LEU A 316 -61.47 -23.87 -38.12
CA LEU A 316 -61.23 -22.44 -38.32
C LEU A 316 -61.09 -22.09 -39.81
N ARG A 317 -60.42 -22.94 -40.60
CA ARG A 317 -60.29 -22.76 -42.06
C ARG A 317 -61.63 -22.96 -42.78
N GLY A 318 -62.44 -23.93 -42.35
CA GLY A 318 -63.81 -24.14 -42.84
C GLY A 318 -64.70 -22.93 -42.54
N SER A 319 -64.58 -22.36 -41.35
CA SER A 319 -65.32 -21.16 -40.91
C SER A 319 -64.86 -19.88 -41.62
N PHE A 320 -63.58 -19.78 -42.01
CA PHE A 320 -63.05 -18.65 -42.77
C PHE A 320 -63.44 -18.65 -44.26
N SER A 321 -63.73 -19.80 -44.85
CA SER A 321 -64.21 -19.91 -46.24
C SER A 321 -65.62 -19.32 -46.47
N HIS A 322 -66.35 -18.95 -45.41
CA HIS A 322 -67.62 -18.22 -45.48
C HIS A 322 -67.51 -16.70 -45.26
N SER A 323 -66.33 -16.18 -44.90
CA SER A 323 -66.14 -14.77 -44.56
C SER A 323 -65.14 -14.02 -45.46
N GLU A 324 -64.61 -14.68 -46.49
CA GLU A 324 -63.58 -14.14 -47.39
C GLU A 324 -64.17 -13.69 -48.75
N ALA A 325 -65.22 -12.86 -48.69
CA ALA A 325 -65.77 -12.15 -49.87
C ALA A 325 -65.77 -10.63 -49.71
N LEU A 326 -65.22 -10.08 -48.61
CA LEU A 326 -65.09 -8.63 -48.47
C LEU A 326 -63.76 -8.22 -47.85
N SER A 327 -63.08 -7.33 -48.57
CA SER A 327 -62.03 -6.43 -48.09
C SER A 327 -60.59 -6.91 -48.26
N THR A 328 -60.21 -7.13 -49.53
CA THR A 328 -58.84 -6.92 -50.02
C THR A 328 -58.67 -5.44 -50.38
N SER A 329 -57.83 -4.66 -49.68
CA SER A 329 -57.21 -3.45 -50.25
C SER A 329 -56.08 -2.87 -49.39
N SER A 330 -55.07 -2.31 -50.08
CA SER A 330 -53.88 -1.54 -49.64
C SER A 330 -52.86 -2.30 -48.78
N VAL A 331 -51.75 -2.86 -49.29
CA VAL A 331 -50.60 -2.31 -50.07
C VAL A 331 -49.77 -1.28 -49.31
N SER A 332 -48.65 -1.78 -48.77
CA SER A 332 -47.24 -1.36 -48.85
C SER A 332 -46.87 0.12 -49.03
N ILE A 333 -45.75 0.56 -48.41
CA ILE A 333 -44.57 1.17 -49.08
C ILE A 333 -43.46 1.61 -48.07
N TYR A 334 -42.29 0.96 -48.23
CA TYR A 334 -40.86 1.37 -48.16
C TYR A 334 -40.06 1.71 -46.89
N GLU A 335 -38.88 1.06 -46.91
CA GLU A 335 -37.63 1.26 -46.16
C GLU A 335 -36.92 2.60 -46.46
N ALA A 336 -36.13 3.10 -45.51
CA ALA A 336 -34.77 3.58 -45.78
C ALA A 336 -33.97 3.80 -44.48
N ALA A 337 -32.67 3.50 -44.56
CA ALA A 337 -31.70 3.40 -43.49
C ALA A 337 -31.30 4.73 -42.81
N SER A 338 -31.12 4.69 -41.48
CA SER A 338 -30.00 5.35 -40.78
C SER A 338 -29.84 4.79 -39.36
N SER A 339 -28.60 4.55 -38.97
CA SER A 339 -28.16 3.81 -37.77
C SER A 339 -28.61 4.42 -36.43
N PRO A 340 -29.21 3.63 -35.50
CA PRO A 340 -29.59 4.06 -34.15
C PRO A 340 -28.52 3.76 -33.07
N LEU A 341 -27.23 3.88 -33.38
CA LEU A 341 -26.13 3.46 -32.48
C LEU A 341 -25.27 4.58 -31.89
N HIS A 342 -25.69 5.84 -32.00
CA HIS A 342 -25.03 6.97 -31.31
C HIS A 342 -25.94 7.86 -30.46
N ARG A 343 -27.27 7.66 -30.50
CA ARG A 343 -28.21 8.43 -29.66
C ARG A 343 -28.43 7.80 -28.27
N ARG A 344 -28.11 6.51 -28.11
CA ARG A 344 -28.35 5.75 -26.85
C ARG A 344 -27.18 5.80 -25.85
N ALA A 345 -26.03 6.35 -26.24
CA ALA A 345 -24.86 6.53 -25.36
C ALA A 345 -24.87 7.87 -24.60
N ALA A 346 -25.62 8.87 -25.08
CA ALA A 346 -25.74 10.17 -24.42
C ALA A 346 -26.83 10.18 -23.32
N GLU A 347 -27.95 9.51 -23.55
CA GLU A 347 -29.06 9.45 -22.57
C GLU A 347 -28.77 8.57 -21.35
N MET A 348 -27.80 7.65 -21.43
CA MET A 348 -27.46 6.72 -20.34
C MET A 348 -26.46 7.30 -19.34
N ARG A 349 -25.80 8.43 -19.66
CA ARG A 349 -24.87 9.11 -18.75
C ARG A 349 -25.56 10.15 -17.85
N GLU A 350 -26.79 10.58 -18.18
CA GLU A 350 -27.55 11.54 -17.37
C GLU A 350 -28.54 10.88 -16.38
N ARG A 351 -28.87 9.59 -16.55
CA ARG A 351 -29.88 8.88 -15.73
C ARG A 351 -29.34 8.11 -14.52
N VAL A 352 -28.04 8.20 -14.23
CA VAL A 352 -27.46 7.61 -13.00
C VAL A 352 -27.70 8.50 -11.76
N GLY A 353 -28.09 9.76 -11.96
CA GLY A 353 -28.32 10.74 -10.88
C GLY A 353 -29.75 10.83 -10.34
N ARG A 354 -30.74 10.12 -10.91
CA ARG A 354 -32.13 10.19 -10.42
C ARG A 354 -32.84 8.86 -10.62
N VAL A 355 -32.71 7.99 -9.62
CA VAL A 355 -33.65 6.90 -9.39
C VAL A 355 -34.07 6.99 -7.92
N VAL A 356 -35.26 7.54 -7.71
CA VAL A 356 -36.05 7.29 -6.51
C VAL A 356 -36.65 5.90 -6.73
N SER A 357 -36.24 4.93 -5.92
CA SER A 357 -36.96 3.65 -5.81
C SER A 357 -37.66 3.63 -4.46
N ALA A 358 -38.95 3.34 -4.51
CA ALA A 358 -39.80 3.08 -3.36
C ALA A 358 -39.19 1.93 -2.53
N GLY A 359 -38.70 2.26 -1.32
CA GLY A 359 -38.08 1.29 -0.41
C GLY A 359 -36.96 1.94 0.39
N GLY A 360 -37.34 2.72 1.42
CA GLY A 360 -36.57 3.41 2.48
C GLY A 360 -35.08 3.10 2.78
N GLY A 361 -34.20 2.98 1.79
CA GLY A 361 -32.76 2.84 1.98
C GLY A 361 -32.03 4.19 1.86
N LEU A 362 -31.21 4.53 2.86
CA LEU A 362 -30.29 5.67 2.80
C LEU A 362 -29.27 5.46 1.66
N ARG A 363 -29.21 6.38 0.70
CA ARG A 363 -28.24 6.33 -0.41
C ARG A 363 -27.14 7.38 -0.19
N LEU A 364 -25.90 6.90 -0.02
CA LEU A 364 -24.72 7.75 0.14
C LEU A 364 -24.33 8.42 -1.19
N SER A 365 -24.12 9.72 -1.17
CA SER A 365 -23.49 10.47 -2.24
C SER A 365 -21.97 10.37 -2.12
N VAL A 366 -21.33 9.89 -3.19
CA VAL A 366 -19.86 9.75 -3.28
C VAL A 366 -19.26 10.62 -4.38
N THR A 367 -20.06 11.32 -5.16
CA THR A 367 -19.60 12.17 -6.27
C THR A 367 -19.95 13.65 -6.11
N THR A 368 -20.99 13.97 -5.32
CA THR A 368 -21.40 15.35 -5.03
C THR A 368 -21.54 15.58 -3.53
N CYS A 369 -21.23 16.80 -3.08
CA CYS A 369 -21.42 17.25 -1.69
C CYS A 369 -22.27 18.53 -1.68
N ARG A 370 -23.49 18.42 -2.21
CA ARG A 370 -24.47 19.52 -2.22
C ARG A 370 -25.30 19.49 -0.94
N PRO A 371 -25.87 20.63 -0.50
CA PRO A 371 -26.85 20.65 0.58
C PRO A 371 -27.98 19.63 0.34
N GLY A 372 -28.27 18.79 1.33
CA GLY A 372 -29.22 17.68 1.26
C GLY A 372 -28.63 16.33 0.85
N ASP A 373 -27.36 16.28 0.41
CA ASP A 373 -26.70 15.00 0.11
C ASP A 373 -26.37 14.25 1.41
N ILE A 374 -26.61 12.94 1.43
CA ILE A 374 -26.18 12.07 2.53
C ILE A 374 -24.75 11.62 2.26
N VAL A 375 -23.82 11.91 3.17
CA VAL A 375 -22.38 11.68 2.98
C VAL A 375 -21.78 10.87 4.13
N LEU A 376 -20.66 10.20 3.85
CA LEU A 376 -19.87 9.46 4.83
C LEU A 376 -18.73 10.34 5.34
N VAL A 377 -18.69 10.56 6.67
CA VAL A 377 -17.66 11.31 7.36
C VAL A 377 -16.68 10.35 8.03
N LEU A 378 -15.39 10.51 7.72
CA LEU A 378 -14.31 9.65 8.21
C LEU A 378 -13.25 10.47 8.95
N TRP A 379 -12.54 9.82 9.86
CA TRP A 379 -11.41 10.41 10.58
C TRP A 379 -10.08 10.09 9.87
N ASN A 380 -9.18 11.06 9.79
CA ASN A 380 -7.82 10.86 9.30
C ASN A 380 -6.81 10.93 10.47
N ASP A 381 -6.21 9.80 10.84
CA ASP A 381 -5.26 9.71 11.97
C ASP A 381 -3.96 10.48 11.74
N LEU A 382 -3.45 10.47 10.50
CA LEU A 382 -2.20 11.14 10.14
C LEU A 382 -2.31 12.65 10.28
N ARG A 383 -3.46 13.20 9.87
CA ARG A 383 -3.68 14.65 9.79
C ARG A 383 -4.58 15.21 10.90
N ARG A 384 -5.17 14.34 11.72
CA ARG A 384 -6.05 14.66 12.87
C ARG A 384 -7.21 15.59 12.51
N TYR A 385 -7.91 15.31 11.40
CA TYR A 385 -9.15 15.99 11.01
C TYR A 385 -10.19 15.00 10.48
N PHE A 386 -11.46 15.41 10.53
CA PHE A 386 -12.56 14.71 9.85
C PHE A 386 -12.70 15.20 8.39
N TYR A 387 -12.93 14.27 7.47
CA TYR A 387 -13.14 14.56 6.05
C TYR A 387 -14.32 13.77 5.51
N ILE A 388 -14.89 14.24 4.41
CA ILE A 388 -15.98 13.55 3.72
C ILE A 388 -15.39 12.68 2.62
N HIS A 389 -15.80 11.41 2.59
CA HIS A 389 -15.39 10.49 1.54
C HIS A 389 -16.03 10.88 0.21
N SER A 390 -15.18 11.15 -0.79
CA SER A 390 -15.60 11.47 -2.15
C SER A 390 -14.71 10.72 -3.15
N ALA A 391 -15.31 10.26 -4.24
CA ALA A 391 -14.65 9.65 -5.39
C ALA A 391 -14.02 10.69 -6.35
N THR A 392 -14.13 11.98 -6.03
CA THR A 392 -13.51 13.08 -6.79
C THR A 392 -12.17 13.51 -6.19
N ASP A 393 -11.27 14.07 -6.99
CA ASP A 393 -10.03 14.71 -6.53
C ASP A 393 -10.23 15.99 -5.68
N GLN A 394 -11.48 16.38 -5.40
CA GLN A 394 -11.79 17.52 -4.55
C GLN A 394 -11.73 17.13 -3.07
N LEU A 395 -11.02 17.93 -2.28
CA LEU A 395 -10.89 17.73 -0.84
C LEU A 395 -12.07 18.37 -0.09
N TYR A 396 -12.83 17.56 0.65
CA TYR A 396 -13.95 18.00 1.50
C TYR A 396 -13.62 17.78 2.98
N LEU A 397 -13.46 18.87 3.73
CA LEU A 397 -13.14 18.87 5.16
C LEU A 397 -14.35 19.24 6.00
N LEU A 398 -14.52 18.56 7.13
CA LEU A 398 -15.62 18.83 8.05
C LEU A 398 -15.42 20.18 8.76
N HIS A 399 -16.50 20.94 8.91
CA HIS A 399 -16.50 22.17 9.70
C HIS A 399 -16.24 21.85 11.20
N PRO A 400 -15.37 22.59 11.91
CA PRO A 400 -15.04 22.32 13.32
C PRO A 400 -16.28 22.29 14.24
N ASP A 401 -17.22 23.20 14.00
CA ASP A 401 -18.45 23.33 14.80
C ASP A 401 -19.41 22.13 14.66
N CYS A 402 -19.19 21.26 13.66
CA CYS A 402 -20.00 20.06 13.44
C CYS A 402 -19.49 18.84 14.23
N VAL A 403 -18.41 18.96 15.00
CA VAL A 403 -17.86 17.86 15.80
C VAL A 403 -18.32 18.00 17.25
N PRO A 404 -19.28 17.19 17.74
CA PRO A 404 -19.70 17.27 19.13
C PRO A 404 -18.60 16.70 20.04
N VAL A 405 -18.21 17.46 21.07
CA VAL A 405 -17.15 17.10 22.03
C VAL A 405 -17.41 15.76 22.72
N THR A 406 -18.67 15.38 22.89
CA THR A 406 -19.11 14.16 23.60
C THR A 406 -18.95 12.86 22.81
N TYR A 407 -18.72 12.93 21.48
CA TYR A 407 -18.67 11.74 20.60
C TYR A 407 -17.28 11.54 19.95
N HIS A 408 -16.31 12.37 20.32
CA HIS A 408 -15.05 12.52 19.59
C HIS A 408 -14.15 11.28 19.57
N GLU A 409 -14.27 10.36 20.53
CA GLU A 409 -13.38 9.20 20.62
C GLU A 409 -13.93 8.00 19.83
N SER A 410 -15.22 7.69 19.98
CA SER A 410 -15.89 6.62 19.23
C SER A 410 -16.00 6.94 17.73
N LEU A 411 -16.19 8.20 17.35
CA LEU A 411 -16.30 8.60 15.93
C LEU A 411 -14.97 8.48 15.17
N LYS A 412 -13.83 8.48 15.85
CA LYS A 412 -12.52 8.25 15.22
C LYS A 412 -12.36 6.81 14.74
N GLU A 413 -12.97 5.87 15.46
CA GLU A 413 -12.80 4.45 15.21
C GLU A 413 -13.75 3.93 14.11
N TYR A 414 -14.91 4.57 13.91
CA TYR A 414 -15.98 4.04 13.06
C TYR A 414 -16.43 4.97 11.93
N GLY A 415 -16.22 6.29 12.02
CA GLY A 415 -16.86 7.24 11.09
C GLY A 415 -18.39 7.26 11.24
N PHE A 416 -19.07 8.17 10.52
CA PHE A 416 -20.52 8.32 10.64
C PHE A 416 -21.17 8.90 9.38
N VAL A 417 -22.47 8.66 9.23
CA VAL A 417 -23.28 9.19 8.12
C VAL A 417 -23.95 10.50 8.54
N ALA A 418 -23.87 11.50 7.69
CA ALA A 418 -24.45 12.81 7.94
C ALA A 418 -25.05 13.42 6.67
N GLU A 419 -26.04 14.28 6.83
CA GLU A 419 -26.62 15.09 5.76
C GLU A 419 -25.85 16.40 5.63
N VAL A 420 -25.49 16.79 4.41
CA VAL A 420 -24.79 18.06 4.15
C VAL A 420 -25.76 19.23 4.33
N ILE A 421 -25.42 20.18 5.21
CA ILE A 421 -26.17 21.42 5.39
C ILE A 421 -25.66 22.50 4.45
N ALA A 422 -24.35 22.70 4.42
CA ALA A 422 -23.72 23.78 3.66
C ALA A 422 -22.30 23.39 3.25
N SER A 423 -21.84 23.94 2.13
CA SER A 423 -20.49 23.72 1.60
C SER A 423 -19.88 25.03 1.14
N GLU A 424 -18.67 25.32 1.60
CA GLU A 424 -17.95 26.57 1.34
C GLU A 424 -16.57 26.30 0.75
N TYR A 425 -16.23 26.97 -0.34
CA TYR A 425 -14.91 26.83 -0.94
C TYR A 425 -13.86 27.67 -0.20
N CYS A 426 -12.78 27.03 0.24
CA CYS A 426 -11.74 27.61 1.09
C CYS A 426 -10.34 27.48 0.45
N ARG A 427 -9.48 28.46 0.73
CA ARG A 427 -8.05 28.43 0.38
C ARG A 427 -7.18 28.75 1.59
N VAL A 428 -6.16 27.94 1.82
CA VAL A 428 -5.22 28.09 2.94
C VAL A 428 -4.29 29.27 2.71
N LYS A 429 -4.31 30.24 3.62
CA LYS A 429 -3.41 31.42 3.60
C LYS A 429 -2.25 31.34 4.60
N LYS A 430 -2.37 30.53 5.65
CA LYS A 430 -1.40 30.43 6.76
C LYS A 430 -0.77 29.04 6.82
N GLU A 431 0.54 28.98 7.04
CA GLU A 431 1.30 27.73 7.16
C GLU A 431 0.84 26.91 8.36
N ARG A 432 0.68 27.55 9.52
CA ARG A 432 0.05 26.93 10.69
C ARG A 432 -1.46 27.18 10.65
N ASN A 433 -2.22 26.21 10.14
CA ASN A 433 -3.68 26.26 10.10
C ASN A 433 -4.33 25.10 10.85
N ARG A 434 -5.58 25.32 11.28
CA ARG A 434 -6.37 24.36 12.08
C ARG A 434 -6.61 23.01 11.38
N TYR A 435 -6.50 22.98 10.05
CA TYR A 435 -6.70 21.80 9.22
C TYR A 435 -5.39 21.08 8.86
N ARG A 436 -4.23 21.62 9.27
CA ARG A 436 -2.89 21.04 9.03
C ARG A 436 -2.61 20.70 7.56
N VAL A 437 -3.20 21.45 6.65
CA VAL A 437 -3.01 21.34 5.19
C VAL A 437 -1.96 22.35 4.70
N PRO A 438 -1.22 22.08 3.62
CA PRO A 438 -0.21 23.01 3.08
C PRO A 438 -0.77 24.40 2.71
N VAL A 439 0.10 25.42 2.70
CA VAL A 439 -0.26 26.77 2.21
C VAL A 439 -0.69 26.67 0.75
N ASN A 440 -1.67 27.48 0.35
CA ASN A 440 -2.29 27.48 -0.98
C ASN A 440 -3.14 26.27 -1.35
N SER A 441 -3.30 25.27 -0.48
CA SER A 441 -4.26 24.19 -0.72
C SER A 441 -5.69 24.72 -0.80
N LYS A 442 -6.46 24.13 -1.73
CA LYS A 442 -7.87 24.45 -2.02
C LYS A 442 -8.73 23.29 -1.54
N PHE A 443 -9.78 23.56 -0.78
CA PHE A 443 -10.68 22.53 -0.24
C PHE A 443 -12.07 23.11 0.02
N TYR A 444 -13.07 22.26 0.11
CA TYR A 444 -14.40 22.63 0.56
C TYR A 444 -14.53 22.36 2.05
N ARG A 445 -15.04 23.34 2.79
CA ARG A 445 -15.42 23.22 4.19
C ARG A 445 -16.91 22.93 4.26
N VAL A 446 -17.27 21.80 4.83
CA VAL A 446 -18.65 21.28 4.78
C VAL A 446 -19.24 21.18 6.17
N GLN A 447 -20.42 21.78 6.34
CA GLN A 447 -21.25 21.63 7.53
C GLN A 447 -22.23 20.47 7.33
N VAL A 448 -22.37 19.62 8.33
CA VAL A 448 -23.22 18.42 8.26
C VAL A 448 -24.07 18.25 9.52
N SER A 449 -25.22 17.60 9.37
CA SER A 449 -26.10 17.16 10.45
C SER A 449 -26.09 15.63 10.54
N PRO A 450 -25.72 15.02 11.67
CA PRO A 450 -25.77 13.56 11.84
C PRO A 450 -27.21 13.03 11.68
N ILE A 451 -27.40 11.93 10.92
CA ILE A 451 -28.75 11.41 10.61
C ILE A 451 -29.33 10.54 11.74
N SER A 452 -28.49 9.86 12.52
CA SER A 452 -28.84 9.27 13.83
C SER A 452 -27.58 8.71 14.53
N LYS A 453 -27.64 8.47 15.85
CA LYS A 453 -26.52 7.90 16.65
C LYS A 453 -26.27 6.40 16.40
N GLU A 454 -27.20 5.71 15.74
CA GLU A 454 -27.21 4.25 15.58
C GLU A 454 -26.62 3.77 14.25
N VAL A 455 -26.45 4.67 13.26
CA VAL A 455 -25.78 4.35 11.98
C VAL A 455 -24.28 4.67 12.10
N LEU A 456 -23.64 4.04 13.10
CA LEU A 456 -22.19 3.90 13.14
C LEU A 456 -21.85 2.73 12.22
N LEU A 457 -21.32 3.04 11.04
CA LEU A 457 -20.83 2.00 10.15
C LEU A 457 -19.45 1.58 10.69
N ASN A 458 -19.16 0.28 10.78
CA ASN A 458 -17.80 -0.18 11.07
C ASN A 458 -16.90 0.08 9.84
N VAL A 459 -16.56 1.34 9.59
CA VAL A 459 -15.66 1.73 8.50
C VAL A 459 -14.36 2.15 9.13
N ARG A 460 -13.43 1.20 9.21
CA ARG A 460 -12.04 1.56 9.50
C ARG A 460 -11.53 2.38 8.31
N PRO A 461 -10.98 3.58 8.53
CA PRO A 461 -10.41 4.37 7.45
C PRO A 461 -9.21 3.62 6.84
N VAL A 462 -9.22 3.56 5.51
CA VAL A 462 -8.17 3.06 4.59
C VAL A 462 -6.81 3.69 4.88
#